data_AF-A0A6F9DP34-F1
#
_entry.id   AF-A0A6F9DP34-F1
#
_cell.length_a   1.000
_cell.length_b   1.000
_cell.length_c   1.000
_cell.angle_alpha   90.00
_cell.angle_beta   90.00
_cell.angle_gamma   90.00
#
_symmetry.space_group_name_H-M   'P 1'
#
loop_
_entity.id
_entity.type
_entity.pdbx_description
1 polymer ?
#
loop_
_entity_poly.entity_id
_entity_poly.type
_entity_poly.pdbx_seq_one_letter_code
_entity_poly.pdbx_strand_id
1 'polypeptide(L)'
;MLLGAYLTHAYCLTKTPVQHFPCVLCSLCRNLNPFLNLRLVGRLWLLYKFFTNPGITYKIKLDSSFSSGMNAYPDSGKDILLFTGNSHPELARLVASRMPIKIGTCAVYQKPNKETIVDIGESVRGKDVFILQTGSRDVNDAVMELLIMAYACKTSSAKRIIGVIPYLPYSKQCKMRKRGSVVSKLVASMLCKSGLDHVITMDLHQKEIQGFFDVPVDNLRASPFLMQYIQDQIPDYRNAVIVAKTPASAKKAQSYAERLRLGIAVIHGEPQDFDSDREDGRHSPPPTSAQSQSAPLQSGRGDVRDSWQIMQERKAAAIGVPRIRSVSTGHFEALEIPLLTAKEKPPINVVGDVGGKIAIIVDDIIDDIDPFVAAADILKERGAYKVYVMATHGLLSLDAPRILEDSSIDEVVVTNTVPHELQKLQCHKIKTVDISFIMSEAIRRIHNGESMSYLFRNISIDD
;
A
#
# COMPACT_ATOMS: atom_id res chain seq x y z
N MET A 1 -33.77 -11.50 43.42
CA MET A 1 -33.90 -11.07 44.83
C MET A 1 -32.61 -10.35 45.21
N LEU A 2 -32.76 -9.12 45.71
CA LEU A 2 -31.93 -8.37 46.68
C LEU A 2 -30.40 -8.41 46.52
N LEU A 3 -29.77 -7.30 46.13
CA LEU A 3 -29.32 -6.19 47.03
C LEU A 3 -28.31 -6.62 48.08
N GLY A 4 -27.21 -5.86 48.17
CA GLY A 4 -26.80 -5.33 49.47
C GLY A 4 -25.32 -5.43 49.82
N ALA A 5 -24.68 -4.25 49.77
CA ALA A 5 -23.69 -3.73 50.72
C ALA A 5 -22.32 -4.44 50.84
N TYR A 6 -21.26 -3.65 50.73
CA TYR A 6 -20.39 -3.29 51.87
C TYR A 6 -19.30 -2.35 51.36
N LEU A 7 -19.37 -1.07 51.76
CA LEU A 7 -18.21 -0.24 52.04
C LEU A 7 -18.69 1.04 52.74
N THR A 8 -18.80 0.93 54.05
CA THR A 8 -18.84 2.02 55.02
C THR A 8 -17.56 1.85 55.85
N HIS A 9 -16.76 2.92 56.04
CA HIS A 9 -16.19 3.33 57.33
C HIS A 9 -15.11 4.42 57.17
N ALA A 10 -15.42 5.60 57.71
CA ALA A 10 -14.54 6.58 58.41
C ALA A 10 -15.34 7.92 58.47
N TYR A 11 -16.16 8.23 59.48
CA TYR A 11 -15.81 8.85 60.79
C TYR A 11 -14.74 9.97 60.66
N CYS A 12 -14.87 11.20 61.19
CA CYS A 12 -15.56 11.66 62.41
C CYS A 12 -15.64 13.22 62.49
N LEU A 13 -16.80 13.74 62.95
CA LEU A 13 -17.09 14.92 63.81
C LEU A 13 -16.37 16.29 63.65
N THR A 14 -17.15 17.38 63.49
CA THR A 14 -17.32 18.47 64.50
C THR A 14 -18.34 19.57 64.11
N LYS A 15 -19.27 19.84 65.04
CA LYS A 15 -20.03 21.05 65.48
C LYS A 15 -20.29 22.28 64.56
N THR A 16 -21.53 22.77 64.64
CA THR A 16 -22.20 24.05 64.24
C THR A 16 -21.53 25.37 64.74
N PRO A 17 -22.02 26.61 64.44
CA PRO A 17 -22.63 27.22 63.22
C PRO A 17 -22.02 28.61 62.82
N VAL A 18 -22.36 29.11 61.62
CA VAL A 18 -22.41 30.54 61.13
C VAL A 18 -21.34 31.56 61.61
N GLN A 19 -20.51 32.06 60.69
CA GLN A 19 -20.16 33.51 60.57
C GLN A 19 -19.38 33.84 59.28
N HIS A 20 -19.65 35.02 58.72
CA HIS A 20 -19.20 35.60 57.45
C HIS A 20 -17.68 35.83 57.29
N PHE A 21 -17.12 35.57 56.11
CA PHE A 21 -16.05 36.38 55.48
C PHE A 21 -16.16 36.30 53.92
N PRO A 22 -15.72 37.34 53.17
CA PRO A 22 -16.22 37.68 51.84
C PRO A 22 -15.38 37.17 50.65
N CYS A 23 -16.02 37.24 49.48
CA CYS A 23 -15.56 36.95 48.12
C CYS A 23 -14.09 37.24 47.78
N VAL A 24 -13.35 36.20 47.39
CA VAL A 24 -12.10 36.32 46.59
C VAL A 24 -12.33 36.06 45.09
N LEU A 25 -13.57 35.74 44.67
CA LEU A 25 -13.88 35.51 43.25
C LEU A 25 -14.20 36.77 42.43
N CYS A 26 -14.13 37.97 43.00
CA CYS A 26 -14.54 39.20 42.31
C CYS A 26 -13.38 40.00 41.65
N SER A 27 -12.13 39.49 41.70
CA SER A 27 -10.96 40.21 41.14
C SER A 27 -10.40 39.66 39.82
N LEU A 28 -10.91 38.54 39.30
CA LEU A 28 -10.37 37.93 38.06
C LEU A 28 -11.27 38.05 36.82
N CYS A 29 -12.49 38.58 36.95
CA CYS A 29 -13.43 38.69 35.83
C CYS A 29 -13.49 40.08 35.16
N ARG A 30 -12.46 40.94 35.29
CA ARG A 30 -12.43 42.26 34.62
C ARG A 30 -11.44 42.42 33.48
N ASN A 31 -10.66 41.40 33.10
CA ASN A 31 -9.79 41.50 31.93
C ASN A 31 -9.62 40.13 31.27
N LEU A 32 -10.49 39.79 30.32
CA LEU A 32 -10.21 38.89 29.18
C LEU A 32 -11.33 39.01 28.13
N ASN A 33 -10.91 39.19 26.88
CA ASN A 33 -11.68 39.51 25.68
C ASN A 33 -12.79 38.49 25.32
N PRO A 34 -13.83 38.89 24.57
CA PRO A 34 -15.03 38.09 24.33
C PRO A 34 -14.91 37.25 23.04
N PHE A 35 -14.12 36.17 23.05
CA PHE A 35 -14.22 35.10 22.04
C PHE A 35 -13.74 33.79 22.65
N LEU A 36 -14.46 33.29 23.66
CA LEU A 36 -14.27 31.94 24.17
C LEU A 36 -15.63 31.23 24.31
N ASN A 37 -15.69 30.04 23.73
CA ASN A 37 -16.86 29.22 23.41
C ASN A 37 -17.88 29.03 24.57
N LEU A 38 -19.17 29.22 24.23
CA LEU A 38 -20.37 28.99 25.06
C LEU A 38 -20.53 27.55 25.61
N ARG A 39 -19.66 26.61 25.21
CA ARG A 39 -19.72 25.18 25.58
C ARG A 39 -19.12 24.85 26.96
N LEU A 40 -18.22 25.68 27.49
CA LEU A 40 -17.63 25.44 28.83
C LEU A 40 -18.55 25.91 29.97
N VAL A 41 -19.31 26.99 29.77
CA VAL A 41 -20.23 27.53 30.78
C VAL A 41 -21.39 26.57 31.06
N GLY A 42 -21.88 25.86 30.04
CA GLY A 42 -22.96 24.87 30.19
C GLY A 42 -22.57 23.61 30.96
N ARG A 43 -21.30 23.17 30.85
CA ARG A 43 -20.82 21.97 31.57
C ARG A 43 -20.54 22.22 33.05
N LEU A 44 -20.10 23.43 33.42
CA LEU A 44 -19.94 23.80 34.84
C LEU A 44 -21.29 24.02 35.56
N TRP A 45 -22.32 24.50 34.86
CA TRP A 45 -23.65 24.71 35.45
C TRP A 45 -24.37 23.39 35.82
N LEU A 46 -24.16 22.34 35.03
CA LEU A 46 -24.71 21.00 35.28
C LEU A 46 -24.07 20.31 36.50
N LEU A 47 -22.77 20.51 36.72
CA LEU A 47 -22.06 19.99 37.90
C LEU A 47 -22.54 20.65 39.20
N TYR A 48 -22.89 21.94 39.17
CA TYR A 48 -23.38 22.66 40.36
C TYR A 48 -24.79 22.21 40.79
N LYS A 49 -25.67 21.86 39.85
CA LYS A 49 -27.01 21.31 40.16
C LYS A 49 -27.00 19.87 40.65
N PHE A 50 -25.98 19.08 40.30
CA PHE A 50 -25.88 17.68 40.73
C PHE A 50 -25.56 17.55 42.24
N PHE A 51 -24.85 18.54 42.81
CA PHE A 51 -24.44 18.51 44.22
C PHE A 51 -25.46 19.11 45.20
N THR A 52 -26.55 19.74 44.74
CA THR A 52 -27.43 20.55 45.59
C THR A 52 -28.83 19.99 45.84
N ASN A 53 -29.21 18.82 45.28
CA ASN A 53 -30.51 18.19 45.57
C ASN A 53 -30.47 16.65 45.38
N PRO A 54 -30.31 15.86 46.46
CA PRO A 54 -30.36 14.40 46.37
C PRO A 54 -31.82 13.94 46.47
N GLY A 55 -32.56 14.03 45.37
CA GLY A 55 -33.97 13.60 45.38
C GLY A 55 -34.72 13.64 44.04
N ILE A 56 -34.06 14.00 42.94
CA ILE A 56 -34.72 14.12 41.64
C ILE A 56 -34.12 13.10 40.67
N THR A 57 -34.89 12.05 40.36
CA THR A 57 -34.63 11.12 39.26
C THR A 57 -34.95 11.82 37.94
N TYR A 58 -33.90 12.26 37.23
CA TYR A 58 -34.06 12.78 35.87
C TYR A 58 -34.15 11.61 34.88
N LYS A 59 -35.34 11.38 34.33
CA LYS A 59 -35.53 10.58 33.11
C LYS A 59 -34.87 11.35 31.96
N ILE A 60 -33.67 10.92 31.55
CA ILE A 60 -33.03 11.46 30.35
C ILE A 60 -33.80 10.92 29.16
N LYS A 61 -34.72 11.73 28.62
CA LYS A 61 -35.26 11.55 27.28
C LYS A 61 -34.16 12.06 26.36
N LEU A 62 -33.43 11.15 25.72
CA LEU A 62 -32.51 11.49 24.64
C LEU A 62 -33.36 12.06 23.50
N ASP A 63 -33.43 13.39 23.40
CA ASP A 63 -34.02 14.05 22.24
C ASP A 63 -33.17 13.72 21.02
N SER A 64 -33.80 13.02 20.08
CA SER A 64 -33.29 12.50 18.82
C SER A 64 -33.12 13.59 17.75
N SER A 65 -32.63 14.78 18.12
CA SER A 65 -32.49 15.93 17.22
C SER A 65 -31.03 16.37 17.06
N PHE A 66 -30.14 15.40 16.85
CA PHE A 66 -28.81 15.62 16.28
C PHE A 66 -28.65 14.70 15.06
N SER A 67 -29.50 14.93 14.06
CA SER A 67 -29.57 14.17 12.81
C SER A 67 -29.85 15.08 11.60
N SER A 68 -29.52 16.37 11.70
CA SER A 68 -29.65 17.31 10.58
C SER A 68 -28.27 17.61 9.99
N GLY A 69 -27.80 16.70 9.13
CA GLY A 69 -26.54 16.83 8.40
C GLY A 69 -26.01 15.53 7.80
N MET A 70 -26.46 14.36 8.29
CA MET A 70 -26.18 13.08 7.65
C MET A 70 -27.28 12.80 6.64
N ASN A 71 -26.94 12.84 5.35
CA ASN A 71 -27.80 12.26 4.31
C ASN A 71 -28.16 10.84 4.74
N ALA A 72 -29.46 10.59 4.96
CA ALA A 72 -29.96 9.28 5.29
C ALA A 72 -29.57 8.30 4.17
N TYR A 73 -28.75 7.29 4.52
CA TYR A 73 -28.47 6.18 3.61
C TYR A 73 -29.79 5.47 3.29
N PRO A 74 -30.19 5.36 2.00
CA PRO A 74 -31.33 4.54 1.64
C PRO A 74 -31.07 3.08 2.04
N ASP A 75 -32.12 2.35 2.41
CA ASP A 75 -32.16 0.97 2.94
C ASP A 75 -31.67 -0.12 1.94
N SER A 76 -30.59 0.14 1.19
CA SER A 76 -29.96 -0.78 0.22
C SER A 76 -28.87 -1.67 0.83
N GLY A 77 -28.65 -1.61 2.15
CA GLY A 77 -27.63 -2.40 2.86
C GLY A 77 -27.82 -3.92 2.81
N LYS A 78 -28.88 -4.43 2.17
CA LYS A 78 -29.16 -5.88 2.07
C LYS A 78 -28.41 -6.58 0.92
N ASP A 79 -27.93 -5.82 -0.06
CA ASP A 79 -27.34 -6.38 -1.29
C ASP A 79 -25.81 -6.27 -1.36
N ILE A 80 -25.18 -5.58 -0.40
CA ILE A 80 -23.73 -5.41 -0.33
C ILE A 80 -23.14 -6.23 0.83
N LEU A 81 -22.09 -6.98 0.54
CA LEU A 81 -21.31 -7.71 1.56
C LEU A 81 -19.83 -7.34 1.44
N LEU A 82 -19.20 -7.06 2.57
CA LEU A 82 -17.76 -6.82 2.66
C LEU A 82 -17.09 -7.98 3.40
N PHE A 83 -16.24 -8.74 2.74
CA PHE A 83 -15.36 -9.71 3.38
C PHE A 83 -13.96 -9.13 3.54
N THR A 84 -13.24 -9.65 4.53
CA THR A 84 -11.83 -9.32 4.78
C THR A 84 -11.02 -10.60 4.78
N GLY A 85 -9.81 -10.55 4.21
CA GLY A 85 -8.80 -11.58 4.43
C GLY A 85 -8.00 -11.34 5.71
N ASN A 86 -6.95 -12.14 5.93
CA ASN A 86 -6.13 -12.06 7.15
C ASN A 86 -5.14 -10.89 7.14
N SER A 87 -4.85 -10.30 5.98
CA SER A 87 -3.75 -9.34 5.87
C SER A 87 -4.10 -8.00 6.51
N HIS A 88 -5.31 -7.45 6.33
CA HIS A 88 -5.66 -6.14 6.89
C HIS A 88 -7.11 -6.03 7.38
N PRO A 89 -7.47 -6.73 8.47
CA PRO A 89 -8.82 -6.65 9.05
C PRO A 89 -9.14 -5.26 9.62
N GLU A 90 -8.14 -4.49 10.05
CA GLU A 90 -8.33 -3.15 10.60
C GLU A 90 -8.89 -2.16 9.56
N LEU A 91 -8.34 -2.13 8.34
CA LEU A 91 -8.85 -1.26 7.28
C LEU A 91 -10.29 -1.63 6.91
N ALA A 92 -10.61 -2.94 6.86
CA ALA A 92 -11.98 -3.40 6.65
C ALA A 92 -12.94 -2.90 7.72
N ARG A 93 -12.52 -2.85 9.00
CA ARG A 93 -13.33 -2.26 10.09
C ARG A 93 -13.50 -0.76 9.91
N LEU A 94 -12.46 -0.02 9.52
CA LEU A 94 -12.54 1.43 9.28
C LEU A 94 -13.45 1.77 8.09
N VAL A 95 -13.46 0.94 7.05
CA VAL A 95 -14.38 1.07 5.92
C VAL A 95 -15.81 0.75 6.36
N ALA A 96 -16.01 -0.34 7.11
CA ALA A 96 -17.31 -0.74 7.65
C ALA A 96 -17.86 0.20 8.74
N SER A 97 -17.02 1.03 9.37
CA SER A 97 -17.50 2.09 10.28
C SER A 97 -17.96 3.34 9.53
N ARG A 98 -17.42 3.59 8.33
CA ARG A 98 -17.74 4.77 7.52
C ARG A 98 -18.96 4.57 6.63
N MET A 99 -19.14 3.35 6.14
CA MET A 99 -20.37 2.96 5.44
C MET A 99 -21.11 1.96 6.32
N PRO A 100 -22.44 2.03 6.48
CA PRO A 100 -23.21 1.12 7.34
C PRO A 100 -23.32 -0.30 6.74
N ILE A 101 -22.19 -0.94 6.43
CA ILE A 101 -22.07 -2.31 5.93
C ILE A 101 -21.60 -3.20 7.08
N LYS A 102 -22.20 -4.38 7.20
CA LYS A 102 -21.71 -5.42 8.09
C LYS A 102 -20.57 -6.19 7.42
N ILE A 103 -19.44 -6.36 8.13
CA ILE A 103 -18.39 -7.29 7.68
C ILE A 103 -18.96 -8.70 7.72
N GLY A 104 -18.84 -9.38 6.60
CA GLY A 104 -19.36 -10.71 6.43
C GLY A 104 -18.63 -11.77 7.24
N THR A 105 -19.35 -12.81 7.63
CA THR A 105 -18.76 -13.92 8.39
C THR A 105 -17.95 -14.81 7.46
N CYS A 106 -16.62 -14.77 7.58
CA CYS A 106 -15.70 -15.61 6.83
C CYS A 106 -14.62 -16.16 7.77
N ALA A 107 -14.33 -17.45 7.67
CA ALA A 107 -13.21 -18.08 8.35
C ALA A 107 -12.09 -18.30 7.34
N VAL A 108 -10.94 -17.68 7.58
CA VAL A 108 -9.73 -17.85 6.76
C VAL A 108 -8.62 -18.34 7.66
N TYR A 109 -8.14 -19.56 7.43
CA TYR A 109 -7.10 -20.17 8.26
C TYR A 109 -6.19 -21.07 7.43
N GLN A 110 -4.97 -21.25 7.93
CA GLN A 110 -4.00 -22.16 7.33
C GLN A 110 -4.00 -23.50 8.07
N LYS A 111 -3.98 -24.59 7.32
CA LYS A 111 -3.74 -25.93 7.87
C LYS A 111 -2.27 -26.11 8.25
N PRO A 112 -1.92 -27.12 9.08
CA PRO A 112 -0.52 -27.42 9.44
C PRO A 112 0.41 -27.68 8.24
N ASN A 113 -0.14 -28.08 7.08
CA ASN A 113 0.58 -28.25 5.82
C ASN A 113 0.74 -26.95 5.00
N LYS A 114 0.37 -25.78 5.57
CA LYS A 114 0.36 -24.46 4.93
C LYS A 114 -0.66 -24.27 3.80
N GLU A 115 -1.59 -25.21 3.62
CA GLU A 115 -2.72 -24.98 2.71
C GLU A 115 -3.70 -23.98 3.32
N THR A 116 -4.13 -23.02 2.51
CA THR A 116 -5.12 -22.02 2.89
C THR A 116 -6.53 -22.60 2.73
N ILE A 117 -7.36 -22.46 3.76
CA ILE A 117 -8.78 -22.78 3.75
C ILE A 117 -9.58 -21.50 3.94
N VAL A 118 -10.65 -21.37 3.16
CA VAL A 118 -11.59 -20.25 3.24
C VAL A 118 -13.00 -20.84 3.28
N ASP A 119 -13.73 -20.51 4.35
CA ASP A 119 -15.14 -20.85 4.49
C ASP A 119 -15.97 -19.57 4.58
N ILE A 120 -16.93 -19.41 3.66
CA ILE A 120 -17.89 -18.30 3.66
C ILE A 120 -19.08 -18.73 4.51
N GLY A 121 -19.28 -18.09 5.66
CA GLY A 121 -20.29 -18.46 6.65
C GLY A 121 -21.70 -17.92 6.39
N GLU A 122 -21.90 -17.17 5.31
CA GLU A 122 -23.21 -16.59 4.96
C GLU A 122 -23.51 -16.67 3.46
N SER A 123 -24.79 -16.50 3.11
CA SER A 123 -25.20 -16.55 1.70
C SER A 123 -24.82 -15.27 0.95
N VAL A 124 -24.02 -15.45 -0.10
CA VAL A 124 -23.58 -14.41 -1.05
C VAL A 124 -24.37 -14.40 -2.36
N ARG A 125 -25.36 -15.29 -2.51
CA ARG A 125 -26.10 -15.47 -3.76
C ARG A 125 -26.81 -14.19 -4.18
N GLY A 126 -26.57 -13.74 -5.43
CA GLY A 126 -27.23 -12.57 -5.99
C GLY A 126 -26.80 -11.23 -5.40
N LYS A 127 -25.83 -11.22 -4.48
CA LYS A 127 -25.31 -10.01 -3.82
C LYS A 127 -24.04 -9.49 -4.50
N ASP A 128 -23.77 -8.20 -4.28
CA ASP A 128 -22.50 -7.57 -4.64
C ASP A 128 -21.51 -7.80 -3.50
N VAL A 129 -20.42 -8.50 -3.79
CA VAL A 129 -19.41 -8.90 -2.81
C VAL A 129 -18.14 -8.09 -3.02
N PHE A 130 -17.66 -7.46 -1.96
CA PHE A 130 -16.39 -6.76 -1.90
C PHE A 130 -15.44 -7.56 -1.03
N ILE A 131 -14.28 -7.94 -1.57
CA ILE A 131 -13.25 -8.66 -0.82
C ILE A 131 -12.09 -7.71 -0.59
N LEU A 132 -11.89 -7.28 0.67
CA LEU A 132 -10.77 -6.43 1.05
C LEU A 132 -9.61 -7.31 1.50
N GLN A 133 -8.53 -7.26 0.73
CA GLN A 133 -7.28 -7.93 1.07
C GLN A 133 -6.11 -7.08 0.56
N THR A 134 -5.10 -6.91 1.40
CA THR A 134 -3.83 -6.32 1.00
C THR A 134 -2.76 -7.41 0.95
N GLY A 135 -1.76 -7.29 0.09
CA GLY A 135 -0.66 -8.26 0.03
C GLY A 135 0.45 -7.94 1.04
N SER A 136 0.24 -8.15 2.34
CA SER A 136 1.22 -7.80 3.39
C SER A 136 1.76 -8.99 4.17
N ARG A 137 3.06 -8.94 4.53
CA ARG A 137 3.86 -10.02 5.14
C ARG A 137 4.05 -11.24 4.23
N ASP A 138 3.11 -12.19 4.28
CA ASP A 138 3.16 -13.42 3.49
C ASP A 138 2.39 -13.20 2.19
N VAL A 139 3.04 -12.53 1.24
CA VAL A 139 2.41 -12.07 -0.01
C VAL A 139 1.79 -13.22 -0.82
N ASN A 140 2.47 -14.38 -0.89
CA ASN A 140 1.95 -15.55 -1.59
C ASN A 140 0.66 -16.06 -0.97
N ASP A 141 0.63 -16.17 0.36
CA ASP A 141 -0.51 -16.68 1.09
C ASP A 141 -1.68 -15.70 0.99
N ALA A 142 -1.43 -14.40 1.10
CA ALA A 142 -2.44 -13.36 0.91
C ALA A 142 -3.06 -13.38 -0.49
N VAL A 143 -2.25 -13.63 -1.52
CA VAL A 143 -2.74 -13.80 -2.91
C VAL A 143 -3.59 -15.06 -3.02
N MET A 144 -3.15 -16.19 -2.44
CA MET A 144 -3.93 -17.44 -2.44
C MET A 144 -5.24 -17.31 -1.67
N GLU A 145 -5.23 -16.67 -0.50
CA GLU A 145 -6.44 -16.33 0.27
C GLU A 145 -7.44 -15.57 -0.61
N LEU A 146 -6.98 -14.51 -1.28
CA LEU A 146 -7.84 -13.71 -2.15
C LEU A 146 -8.42 -14.51 -3.33
N LEU A 147 -7.59 -15.34 -3.99
CA LEU A 147 -8.02 -16.18 -5.10
C LEU A 147 -9.07 -17.20 -4.67
N ILE A 148 -8.87 -17.85 -3.52
CA ILE A 148 -9.80 -18.85 -2.98
C ILE A 148 -11.10 -18.19 -2.53
N MET A 149 -11.03 -17.03 -1.85
CA MET A 149 -12.21 -16.25 -1.45
C MET A 149 -13.05 -15.83 -2.67
N ALA A 150 -12.41 -15.31 -3.71
CA ALA A 150 -13.11 -14.92 -4.93
C ALA A 150 -13.74 -16.12 -5.64
N TYR A 151 -13.01 -17.24 -5.73
CA TYR A 151 -13.54 -18.47 -6.33
C TYR A 151 -14.72 -19.04 -5.54
N ALA A 152 -14.66 -19.04 -4.20
CA ALA A 152 -15.75 -19.47 -3.34
C ALA A 152 -17.01 -18.59 -3.50
N CYS A 153 -16.83 -17.26 -3.62
CA CYS A 153 -17.93 -16.33 -3.92
C CYS A 153 -18.56 -16.59 -5.29
N LYS A 154 -17.72 -16.88 -6.30
CA LYS A 154 -18.17 -17.20 -7.66
C LYS A 154 -18.97 -18.50 -7.71
N THR A 155 -18.47 -19.57 -7.09
CA THR A 155 -19.19 -20.85 -6.97
C THR A 155 -20.51 -20.68 -6.22
N SER A 156 -20.55 -19.78 -5.24
CA SER A 156 -21.75 -19.45 -4.46
C SER A 156 -22.74 -18.51 -5.19
N SER A 157 -22.52 -18.24 -6.48
CA SER A 157 -23.39 -17.41 -7.34
C SER A 157 -23.55 -15.96 -6.85
N ALA A 158 -22.47 -15.34 -6.39
CA ALA A 158 -22.42 -13.90 -6.22
C ALA A 158 -22.75 -13.18 -7.54
N LYS A 159 -23.42 -12.02 -7.47
CA LYS A 159 -23.81 -11.25 -8.66
C LYS A 159 -22.62 -10.53 -9.27
N ARG A 160 -21.79 -9.92 -8.42
CA ARG A 160 -20.54 -9.25 -8.75
C ARG A 160 -19.53 -9.47 -7.65
N ILE A 161 -18.28 -9.72 -8.01
CA ILE A 161 -17.17 -9.90 -7.08
C ILE A 161 -16.13 -8.81 -7.36
N ILE A 162 -16.00 -7.88 -6.42
CA ILE A 162 -15.09 -6.74 -6.50
C ILE A 162 -13.91 -6.98 -5.56
N GLY A 163 -12.71 -7.05 -6.11
CA GLY A 163 -11.49 -7.12 -5.32
C GLY A 163 -11.05 -5.74 -4.88
N VAL A 164 -11.09 -5.45 -3.58
CA VAL A 164 -10.54 -4.22 -2.99
C VAL A 164 -9.13 -4.53 -2.53
N ILE A 165 -8.15 -4.12 -3.32
CA ILE A 165 -6.74 -4.43 -3.16
C ILE A 165 -5.96 -3.11 -3.02
N PRO A 166 -5.91 -2.49 -1.82
CA PRO A 166 -5.31 -1.17 -1.62
C PRO A 166 -3.86 -1.12 -2.10
N TYR A 167 -3.06 -2.14 -1.78
CA TYR A 167 -1.74 -2.36 -2.35
C TYR A 167 -1.75 -3.63 -3.20
N LEU A 168 -1.51 -3.47 -4.52
CA LEU A 168 -1.44 -4.59 -5.44
C LEU A 168 -0.09 -5.32 -5.31
N PRO A 169 -0.06 -6.59 -4.86
CA PRO A 169 1.18 -7.36 -4.75
C PRO A 169 1.82 -7.60 -6.13
N TYR A 170 3.14 -7.80 -6.15
CA TYR A 170 3.95 -7.95 -7.38
C TYR A 170 3.94 -6.76 -8.34
N SER A 171 3.40 -5.60 -7.95
CA SER A 171 3.32 -4.40 -8.80
C SER A 171 4.69 -3.86 -9.25
N LYS A 172 5.73 -4.02 -8.43
CA LYS A 172 7.13 -3.71 -8.82
C LYS A 172 7.63 -4.60 -9.99
N GLN A 173 7.11 -5.82 -10.13
CA GLN A 173 7.46 -6.78 -11.18
C GLN A 173 6.54 -6.64 -12.43
N CYS A 174 6.29 -5.40 -12.85
CA CYS A 174 5.44 -5.06 -14.00
C CYS A 174 6.21 -4.91 -15.33
N LYS A 175 7.55 -4.97 -15.30
CA LYS A 175 8.41 -4.90 -16.48
C LYS A 175 9.28 -6.15 -16.56
N MET A 176 9.46 -6.67 -17.76
CA MET A 176 10.37 -7.78 -17.99
C MET A 176 11.81 -7.32 -17.75
N ARG A 177 12.52 -7.98 -16.85
CA ARG A 177 13.94 -7.75 -16.58
C ARG A 177 14.74 -8.93 -17.13
N LYS A 178 15.76 -8.68 -17.96
CA LYS A 178 16.60 -9.73 -18.58
C LYS A 178 15.70 -10.84 -19.21
N ARG A 179 16.00 -12.12 -18.95
CA ARG A 179 15.14 -13.29 -19.28
C ARG A 179 14.14 -13.58 -18.15
N GLY A 180 13.44 -12.56 -17.67
CA GLY A 180 12.43 -12.66 -16.61
C GLY A 180 11.00 -12.74 -17.16
N SER A 181 10.03 -12.79 -16.25
CA SER A 181 8.60 -12.74 -16.58
C SER A 181 7.96 -11.47 -16.01
N VAL A 182 6.81 -11.09 -16.57
CA VAL A 182 5.98 -10.01 -16.02
C VAL A 182 5.00 -10.63 -15.01
N VAL A 183 5.47 -10.85 -13.79
CA VAL A 183 4.67 -11.54 -12.75
C VAL A 183 3.42 -10.77 -12.38
N SER A 184 3.45 -9.43 -12.43
CA SER A 184 2.25 -8.62 -12.21
C SER A 184 1.11 -8.96 -13.18
N LYS A 185 1.41 -9.26 -14.45
CA LYS A 185 0.40 -9.72 -15.43
C LYS A 185 -0.11 -11.11 -15.10
N LEU A 186 0.75 -12.02 -14.66
CA LEU A 186 0.33 -13.35 -14.19
C LEU A 186 -0.66 -13.24 -13.03
N VAL A 187 -0.35 -12.43 -12.02
CA VAL A 187 -1.23 -12.18 -10.86
C VAL A 187 -2.57 -11.59 -11.31
N ALA A 188 -2.55 -10.59 -12.20
CA ALA A 188 -3.76 -10.01 -12.77
C ALA A 188 -4.63 -11.07 -13.49
N SER A 189 -4.02 -11.93 -14.31
CA SER A 189 -4.73 -13.01 -15.00
C SER A 189 -5.30 -14.07 -14.04
N MET A 190 -4.58 -14.42 -12.97
CA MET A 190 -5.10 -15.34 -11.94
C MET A 190 -6.30 -14.74 -11.21
N LEU A 191 -6.23 -13.45 -10.83
CA LEU A 191 -7.34 -12.74 -10.18
C LEU A 191 -8.58 -12.70 -11.08
N CYS A 192 -8.43 -12.31 -12.35
CA CYS A 192 -9.53 -12.33 -13.31
C CYS A 192 -10.11 -13.75 -13.46
N LYS A 193 -9.25 -14.77 -13.53
CA LYS A 193 -9.71 -16.16 -13.71
C LYS A 193 -10.42 -16.73 -12.48
N SER A 194 -10.00 -16.34 -11.28
CA SER A 194 -10.62 -16.74 -10.02
C SER A 194 -12.07 -16.28 -9.89
N GLY A 195 -12.44 -15.20 -10.58
CA GLY A 195 -13.82 -14.72 -10.62
C GLY A 195 -14.02 -13.26 -10.23
N LEU A 196 -12.96 -12.46 -10.12
CA LEU A 196 -13.12 -11.02 -9.92
C LEU A 196 -13.72 -10.40 -11.19
N ASP A 197 -14.78 -9.61 -11.02
CA ASP A 197 -15.45 -8.86 -12.09
C ASP A 197 -14.94 -7.41 -12.17
N HIS A 198 -14.38 -6.90 -11.07
CA HIS A 198 -13.89 -5.53 -10.93
C HIS A 198 -12.76 -5.47 -9.90
N VAL A 199 -11.78 -4.59 -10.08
CA VAL A 199 -10.70 -4.36 -9.11
C VAL A 199 -10.65 -2.89 -8.68
N ILE A 200 -10.61 -2.65 -7.38
CA ILE A 200 -10.32 -1.34 -6.80
C ILE A 200 -8.92 -1.41 -6.20
N THR A 201 -8.06 -0.47 -6.55
CA THR A 201 -6.69 -0.38 -6.02
C THR A 201 -6.28 1.07 -5.85
N MET A 202 -5.15 1.33 -5.21
CA MET A 202 -4.65 2.70 -5.01
C MET A 202 -3.21 2.83 -5.48
N ASP A 203 -2.91 3.93 -6.18
CA ASP A 203 -1.59 4.31 -6.69
C ASP A 203 -0.72 3.15 -7.19
N LEU A 204 -1.20 2.44 -8.21
CA LEU A 204 -0.40 1.43 -8.90
C LEU A 204 1.00 1.95 -9.26
N HIS A 205 2.02 1.13 -9.01
CA HIS A 205 3.44 1.44 -9.27
C HIS A 205 3.68 2.01 -10.67
N GLN A 206 3.04 1.40 -11.67
CA GLN A 206 2.94 1.92 -13.03
C GLN A 206 1.46 1.95 -13.42
N LYS A 207 1.00 3.05 -14.04
CA LYS A 207 -0.43 3.22 -14.36
C LYS A 207 -0.88 2.23 -15.43
N GLU A 208 0.06 1.77 -16.25
CA GLU A 208 -0.08 0.81 -17.34
C GLU A 208 -0.50 -0.58 -16.84
N ILE A 209 -0.28 -0.91 -15.56
CA ILE A 209 -0.72 -2.16 -14.93
C ILE A 209 -2.24 -2.33 -15.05
N GLN A 210 -3.01 -1.24 -15.17
CA GLN A 210 -4.45 -1.32 -15.42
C GLN A 210 -4.79 -2.12 -16.68
N GLY A 211 -3.94 -2.05 -17.73
CA GLY A 211 -4.12 -2.83 -18.95
C GLY A 211 -3.76 -4.32 -18.81
N PHE A 212 -3.27 -4.77 -17.64
CA PHE A 212 -3.03 -6.18 -17.38
C PHE A 212 -4.29 -6.94 -16.98
N PHE A 213 -5.32 -6.23 -16.51
CA PHE A 213 -6.59 -6.82 -16.14
C PHE A 213 -7.53 -6.81 -17.33
N ASP A 214 -8.23 -7.92 -17.53
CA ASP A 214 -9.29 -8.03 -18.55
C ASP A 214 -10.63 -7.47 -18.02
N VAL A 215 -10.64 -7.03 -16.76
CA VAL A 215 -11.78 -6.48 -16.02
C VAL A 215 -11.54 -5.00 -15.70
N PRO A 216 -12.60 -4.20 -15.47
CA PRO A 216 -12.46 -2.81 -15.05
C PRO A 216 -11.62 -2.68 -13.77
N VAL A 217 -10.70 -1.72 -13.79
CA VAL A 217 -9.82 -1.38 -12.66
C VAL A 217 -9.95 0.09 -12.32
N ASP A 218 -10.35 0.37 -11.08
CA ASP A 218 -10.30 1.71 -10.52
C ASP A 218 -8.98 1.91 -9.76
N ASN A 219 -8.06 2.66 -10.35
CA ASN A 219 -6.79 3.03 -9.74
C ASN A 219 -6.90 4.39 -9.04
N LEU A 220 -7.27 4.36 -7.77
CA LEU A 220 -7.46 5.52 -6.90
C LEU A 220 -6.14 6.24 -6.59
N ARG A 221 -6.23 7.47 -6.09
CA ARG A 221 -5.08 8.33 -5.79
C ARG A 221 -5.01 8.67 -4.30
N ALA A 222 -3.87 8.42 -3.68
CA ALA A 222 -3.58 8.92 -2.33
C ALA A 222 -2.99 10.34 -2.36
N SER A 223 -2.57 10.85 -3.52
CA SER A 223 -1.91 12.14 -3.61
C SER A 223 -2.68 13.33 -3.02
N PRO A 224 -4.03 13.45 -3.12
CA PRO A 224 -4.75 14.53 -2.45
C PRO A 224 -4.57 14.49 -0.92
N PHE A 225 -4.61 13.31 -0.32
CA PHE A 225 -4.46 13.11 1.12
C PHE A 225 -3.03 13.43 1.60
N LEU A 226 -2.03 12.94 0.86
CA LEU A 226 -0.62 13.22 1.18
C LEU A 226 -0.28 14.71 0.97
N MET A 227 -0.85 15.34 -0.06
CA MET A 227 -0.68 16.78 -0.27
C MET A 227 -1.34 17.61 0.82
N GLN A 228 -2.54 17.24 1.27
CA GLN A 228 -3.19 17.91 2.38
C GLN A 228 -2.36 17.76 3.66
N TYR A 229 -1.80 16.57 3.92
CA TYR A 229 -0.87 16.36 5.03
C TYR A 229 0.33 17.32 4.97
N ILE A 230 0.93 17.51 3.79
CA ILE A 230 2.03 18.47 3.61
C ILE A 230 1.59 19.90 3.97
N GLN A 231 0.37 20.31 3.59
CA GLN A 231 -0.14 21.65 3.86
C GLN A 231 -0.48 21.87 5.33
N ASP A 232 -1.01 20.85 6.00
CA ASP A 232 -1.55 20.97 7.36
C ASP A 232 -0.50 20.68 8.44
N GLN A 233 0.42 19.73 8.20
CA GLN A 233 1.33 19.22 9.23
C GLN A 233 2.78 19.67 9.04
N ILE A 234 3.22 19.99 7.82
CA ILE A 234 4.60 20.43 7.59
C ILE A 234 4.69 21.96 7.78
N PRO A 235 5.45 22.44 8.78
CA PRO A 235 5.68 23.87 8.95
C PRO A 235 6.49 24.40 7.77
N ASP A 236 6.18 25.61 7.31
CA ASP A 236 6.89 26.27 6.22
C ASP A 236 7.02 25.46 4.92
N TYR A 237 6.00 24.64 4.60
CA TYR A 237 5.99 23.82 3.38
C TYR A 237 6.19 24.63 2.08
N ARG A 238 5.93 25.94 2.09
CA ARG A 238 6.20 26.87 0.97
C ARG A 238 7.69 27.04 0.67
N ASN A 239 8.55 26.84 1.65
CA ASN A 239 10.00 26.80 1.49
C ASN A 239 10.52 25.36 1.26
N ALA A 240 9.64 24.44 0.85
CA ALA A 240 10.02 23.08 0.52
C ALA A 240 10.33 22.90 -0.97
N VAL A 241 11.10 21.85 -1.26
CA VAL A 241 11.38 21.33 -2.60
C VAL A 241 10.94 19.88 -2.65
N ILE A 242 10.21 19.51 -3.70
CA ILE A 242 9.79 18.13 -3.90
C ILE A 242 10.92 17.37 -4.57
N VAL A 243 11.32 16.25 -3.98
CA VAL A 243 12.46 15.45 -4.44
C VAL A 243 11.98 14.12 -5.01
N ALA A 244 12.47 13.78 -6.19
CA ALA A 244 12.36 12.44 -6.76
C ALA A 244 13.59 11.62 -6.39
N LYS A 245 13.39 10.47 -5.74
CA LYS A 245 14.47 9.52 -5.38
C LYS A 245 15.20 8.97 -6.61
N THR A 246 14.46 8.76 -7.69
CA THR A 246 14.98 8.25 -8.96
C THR A 246 14.37 8.98 -10.15
N PRO A 247 15.01 8.94 -11.34
CA PRO A 247 14.41 9.49 -12.55
C PRO A 247 13.04 8.88 -12.89
N ALA A 248 12.80 7.62 -12.52
CA ALA A 248 11.51 6.96 -12.72
C ALA A 248 10.38 7.60 -11.89
N SER A 249 10.70 8.07 -10.68
CA SER A 249 9.77 8.78 -9.79
C SER A 249 9.57 10.27 -10.15
N ALA A 250 10.35 10.83 -11.09
CA ALA A 250 10.34 12.26 -11.42
C ALA A 250 8.97 12.78 -11.86
N LYS A 251 8.23 12.02 -12.69
CA LYS A 251 6.86 12.40 -13.12
C LYS A 251 5.90 12.57 -11.94
N LYS A 252 6.09 11.78 -10.87
CA LYS A 252 5.26 11.84 -9.68
C LYS A 252 5.63 13.06 -8.84
N ALA A 253 6.92 13.26 -8.56
CA ALA A 253 7.43 14.45 -7.89
C ALA A 253 6.99 15.74 -8.60
N GLN A 254 7.04 15.77 -9.93
CA GLN A 254 6.56 16.89 -10.73
C GLN A 254 5.07 17.17 -10.51
N SER A 255 4.23 16.13 -10.49
CA SER A 255 2.80 16.31 -10.20
C SER A 255 2.52 16.89 -8.81
N TYR A 256 3.36 16.61 -7.81
CA TYR A 256 3.25 17.23 -6.48
C TYR A 256 3.74 18.68 -6.51
N ALA A 257 4.90 18.93 -7.15
CA ALA A 257 5.50 20.25 -7.29
C ALA A 257 4.57 21.24 -8.01
N GLU A 258 3.94 20.84 -9.12
CA GLU A 258 3.01 21.67 -9.88
C GLU A 258 1.78 22.09 -9.05
N ARG A 259 1.20 21.14 -8.31
CA ARG A 259 -0.02 21.41 -7.53
C ARG A 259 0.27 22.19 -6.24
N LEU A 260 1.42 21.95 -5.59
CA LEU A 260 1.86 22.71 -4.42
C LEU A 260 2.51 24.05 -4.78
N ARG A 261 2.85 24.26 -6.06
CA ARG A 261 3.61 25.40 -6.59
C ARG A 261 4.99 25.51 -5.95
N LEU A 262 5.70 24.38 -5.90
CA LEU A 262 7.04 24.25 -5.32
C LEU A 262 8.08 23.90 -6.39
N GLY A 263 9.35 24.03 -6.04
CA GLY A 263 10.45 23.53 -6.87
C GLY A 263 10.50 22.00 -6.89
N ILE A 264 11.20 21.46 -7.89
CA ILE A 264 11.51 20.03 -8.00
C ILE A 264 13.01 19.82 -8.00
N ALA A 265 13.47 18.77 -7.31
CA ALA A 265 14.81 18.22 -7.46
C ALA A 265 14.72 16.73 -7.79
N VAL A 266 15.70 16.21 -8.53
CA VAL A 266 15.75 14.81 -8.93
C VAL A 266 17.11 14.25 -8.57
N ILE A 267 17.11 13.14 -7.85
CA ILE A 267 18.32 12.38 -7.55
C ILE A 267 18.56 11.41 -8.70
N HIS A 268 19.79 11.38 -9.20
CA HIS A 268 20.24 10.43 -10.22
C HIS A 268 21.56 9.80 -9.79
N GLY A 269 21.82 8.60 -10.29
CA GLY A 269 22.89 7.73 -9.79
C GLY A 269 22.26 6.45 -9.25
N GLU A 270 22.98 5.34 -9.41
CA GLU A 270 22.45 4.05 -9.00
C GLU A 270 22.92 3.75 -7.57
N PRO A 271 22.04 3.81 -6.56
CA PRO A 271 22.28 3.05 -5.35
C PRO A 271 22.45 1.57 -5.75
N GLN A 272 23.23 0.83 -4.98
CA GLN A 272 23.55 -0.57 -5.24
C GLN A 272 22.28 -1.43 -5.08
N ASP A 273 21.42 -1.45 -6.09
CA ASP A 273 20.29 -2.38 -6.15
C ASP A 273 20.90 -3.79 -6.22
N PHE A 274 20.83 -4.54 -5.11
CA PHE A 274 21.39 -5.89 -4.98
C PHE A 274 20.82 -6.87 -6.02
N ASP A 275 19.69 -6.54 -6.66
CA ASP A 275 18.93 -7.44 -7.52
C ASP A 275 19.04 -7.17 -9.04
N SER A 276 19.54 -6.00 -9.48
CA SER A 276 19.50 -5.67 -10.92
C SER A 276 20.75 -6.04 -11.72
N ASP A 277 21.94 -6.08 -11.12
CA ASP A 277 23.19 -5.97 -11.91
C ASP A 277 24.18 -7.12 -11.79
N ARG A 278 23.75 -8.31 -11.35
CA ARG A 278 24.50 -9.51 -11.69
C ARG A 278 24.31 -9.79 -13.18
N GLU A 279 25.26 -9.36 -14.02
CA GLU A 279 25.42 -9.92 -15.36
C GLU A 279 25.52 -11.43 -15.22
N ASP A 280 24.48 -12.15 -15.63
CA ASP A 280 24.40 -13.60 -15.43
C ASP A 280 25.24 -14.38 -16.46
N GLY A 281 25.99 -13.68 -17.32
CA GLY A 281 26.78 -14.25 -18.41
C GLY A 281 25.96 -15.02 -19.44
N ARG A 282 24.62 -14.95 -19.39
CA ARG A 282 23.71 -15.77 -20.21
C ARG A 282 23.21 -15.04 -21.44
N HIS A 283 23.97 -14.07 -21.95
CA HIS A 283 23.80 -13.61 -23.32
C HIS A 283 24.33 -14.69 -24.28
N SER A 284 23.54 -15.74 -24.48
CA SER A 284 23.73 -16.62 -25.63
C SER A 284 23.64 -15.74 -26.89
N PRO A 285 24.66 -15.73 -27.77
CA PRO A 285 24.52 -15.07 -29.06
C PRO A 285 23.29 -15.67 -29.78
N PRO A 286 22.61 -14.88 -30.64
CA PRO A 286 21.55 -15.42 -31.47
C PRO A 286 22.08 -16.65 -32.21
N PRO A 287 21.28 -17.73 -32.37
CA PRO A 287 21.72 -18.90 -33.08
C PRO A 287 22.20 -18.46 -34.45
N THR A 288 23.47 -18.71 -34.76
CA THR A 288 24.05 -18.42 -36.07
C THR A 288 23.17 -19.15 -37.07
N SER A 289 22.55 -18.41 -37.98
CA SER A 289 21.86 -19.00 -39.12
C SER A 289 22.90 -19.86 -39.84
N ALA A 290 22.81 -21.18 -39.68
CA ALA A 290 23.56 -22.10 -40.50
C ALA A 290 23.18 -21.73 -41.93
N GLN A 291 24.12 -21.15 -42.67
CA GLN A 291 23.97 -20.94 -44.09
C GLN A 291 23.72 -22.33 -44.66
N SER A 292 22.47 -22.61 -45.00
CA SER A 292 22.12 -23.71 -45.88
C SER A 292 22.80 -23.40 -47.20
N GLN A 293 24.02 -23.90 -47.37
CA GLN A 293 24.64 -23.99 -48.67
C GLN A 293 23.73 -24.89 -49.50
N SER A 294 22.88 -24.26 -50.30
CA SER A 294 22.13 -24.93 -51.35
C SER A 294 23.14 -25.51 -52.34
N ALA A 295 23.41 -26.81 -52.24
CA ALA A 295 24.06 -27.54 -53.32
C ALA A 295 23.16 -27.49 -54.57
N PRO A 296 23.71 -27.28 -55.79
CA PRO A 296 22.88 -27.23 -56.99
C PRO A 296 22.30 -28.62 -57.28
N LEU A 297 20.97 -28.73 -57.33
CA LEU A 297 20.30 -29.92 -57.85
C LEU A 297 20.59 -30.00 -59.36
N GLN A 298 21.42 -30.97 -59.77
CA GLN A 298 21.45 -31.43 -61.15
C GLN A 298 20.20 -32.28 -61.43
N SER A 299 19.56 -31.95 -62.54
CA SER A 299 18.40 -32.63 -63.09
C SER A 299 18.69 -34.09 -63.43
N GLY A 300 17.98 -35.01 -62.77
CA GLY A 300 17.94 -36.43 -63.13
C GLY A 300 16.57 -37.00 -62.80
N ARG A 301 15.83 -37.43 -63.83
CA ARG A 301 14.53 -38.12 -63.72
C ARG A 301 14.71 -39.43 -62.95
N GLY A 302 13.84 -39.69 -61.96
CA GLY A 302 13.83 -40.95 -61.23
C GLY A 302 12.61 -41.05 -60.31
N ASP A 303 12.00 -42.22 -60.31
CA ASP A 303 10.64 -42.56 -59.91
C ASP A 303 10.36 -42.58 -58.40
N VAL A 304 9.09 -42.47 -58.04
CA VAL A 304 8.55 -42.44 -56.67
C VAL A 304 8.28 -43.87 -56.19
N ARG A 305 9.06 -44.37 -55.21
CA ARG A 305 8.70 -45.38 -54.19
C ARG A 305 9.95 -45.73 -53.36
N ASP A 306 9.94 -45.32 -52.08
CA ASP A 306 10.70 -45.89 -50.92
C ASP A 306 11.23 -44.81 -49.95
N SER A 307 10.32 -44.04 -49.35
CA SER A 307 10.65 -43.08 -48.29
C SER A 307 10.07 -43.45 -46.91
N TRP A 308 9.98 -44.75 -46.61
CA TRP A 308 9.60 -45.23 -45.27
C TRP A 308 10.58 -46.21 -44.62
N GLN A 309 11.67 -46.60 -45.29
CA GLN A 309 12.62 -47.58 -44.76
C GLN A 309 13.98 -47.03 -44.30
N ILE A 310 14.28 -45.74 -44.51
CA ILE A 310 15.60 -45.15 -44.14
C ILE A 310 15.54 -44.37 -42.80
N MET A 311 14.36 -44.21 -42.20
CA MET A 311 14.20 -43.42 -40.96
C MET A 311 14.36 -44.22 -39.66
N GLN A 312 14.52 -45.56 -39.71
CA GLN A 312 14.61 -46.40 -38.50
C GLN A 312 16.03 -46.83 -38.07
N GLU A 313 17.08 -46.57 -38.84
CA GLU A 313 18.45 -47.02 -38.48
C GLU A 313 19.34 -45.96 -37.81
N ARG A 314 18.86 -44.73 -37.59
CA ARG A 314 19.66 -43.65 -36.99
C ARG A 314 19.51 -43.46 -35.48
N LYS A 315 18.81 -44.35 -34.78
CA LYS A 315 18.55 -44.24 -33.32
C LYS A 315 19.37 -45.17 -32.43
N ALA A 316 20.43 -45.79 -32.94
CA ALA A 316 21.25 -46.75 -32.19
C ALA A 316 22.76 -46.49 -32.30
N ALA A 317 23.23 -45.28 -31.95
CA ALA A 317 24.65 -45.02 -31.70
C ALA A 317 24.88 -43.68 -30.97
N ALA A 318 24.45 -43.56 -29.71
CA ALA A 318 24.81 -42.43 -28.85
C ALA A 318 24.89 -42.85 -27.38
N ILE A 319 25.68 -43.88 -27.08
CA ILE A 319 26.19 -44.16 -25.73
C ILE A 319 27.66 -44.54 -25.91
N GLY A 320 28.56 -43.60 -25.62
CA GLY A 320 30.01 -43.80 -25.75
C GLY A 320 30.77 -42.65 -25.09
N VAL A 321 31.25 -42.89 -23.87
CA VAL A 321 32.11 -42.00 -23.08
C VAL A 321 33.43 -41.76 -23.83
N PRO A 322 33.95 -40.53 -23.99
CA PRO A 322 35.23 -40.34 -24.66
C PRO A 322 36.41 -40.63 -23.72
N ARG A 323 37.29 -41.50 -24.19
CA ARG A 323 38.63 -41.79 -23.67
C ARG A 323 39.53 -40.56 -23.71
N ILE A 324 40.26 -40.32 -22.62
CA ILE A 324 41.42 -39.41 -22.54
C ILE A 324 42.51 -39.93 -23.48
N ARG A 325 42.95 -39.08 -24.42
CA ARG A 325 44.21 -39.25 -25.17
C ARG A 325 45.10 -38.06 -24.86
N SER A 326 46.26 -38.35 -24.29
CA SER A 326 47.37 -37.42 -24.12
C SER A 326 47.92 -37.01 -25.49
N VAL A 327 47.95 -35.70 -25.76
CA VAL A 327 48.68 -35.12 -26.90
C VAL A 327 49.63 -34.05 -26.37
N SER A 328 50.84 -34.13 -26.91
CA SER A 328 52.06 -33.41 -26.58
C SER A 328 52.00 -31.89 -26.74
N THR A 329 52.76 -31.24 -25.86
CA THR A 329 53.27 -29.86 -25.88
C THR A 329 53.26 -29.14 -27.23
N GLY A 330 52.30 -28.25 -27.40
CA GLY A 330 52.29 -27.16 -28.37
C GLY A 330 51.91 -25.87 -27.64
N HIS A 331 52.67 -24.80 -27.89
CA HIS A 331 52.48 -23.48 -27.29
C HIS A 331 51.05 -22.98 -27.55
N PHE A 332 50.22 -22.92 -26.51
CA PHE A 332 49.03 -22.09 -26.49
C PHE A 332 49.43 -20.78 -25.82
N GLU A 333 49.64 -19.73 -26.61
CA GLU A 333 49.53 -18.37 -26.10
C GLU A 333 48.12 -18.23 -25.50
N ALA A 334 48.07 -18.01 -24.20
CA ALA A 334 46.83 -17.66 -23.53
C ALA A 334 46.35 -16.34 -24.14
N LEU A 335 45.30 -16.40 -24.95
CA LEU A 335 44.46 -15.24 -25.22
C LEU A 335 43.88 -14.82 -23.88
N GLU A 336 44.51 -13.86 -23.23
CA GLU A 336 43.94 -13.14 -22.10
C GLU A 336 42.63 -12.51 -22.58
N ILE A 337 41.51 -13.13 -22.22
CA ILE A 337 40.20 -12.51 -22.34
C ILE A 337 40.28 -11.27 -21.44
N PRO A 338 40.08 -10.04 -21.98
CA PRO A 338 40.08 -8.86 -21.14
C PRO A 338 39.03 -9.06 -20.06
N LEU A 339 39.45 -9.06 -18.78
CA LEU A 339 38.54 -9.01 -17.66
C LEU A 339 37.75 -7.72 -17.84
N LEU A 340 36.50 -7.84 -18.30
CA LEU A 340 35.59 -6.70 -18.43
C LEU A 340 35.57 -6.02 -17.07
N THR A 341 36.19 -4.84 -17.02
CA THR A 341 36.25 -4.03 -15.82
C THR A 341 34.80 -3.73 -15.46
N ALA A 342 34.37 -4.11 -14.26
CA ALA A 342 33.03 -3.79 -13.79
C ALA A 342 32.85 -2.28 -13.96
N LYS A 343 31.86 -1.90 -14.77
CA LYS A 343 31.57 -0.49 -15.07
C LYS A 343 31.31 0.20 -13.72
N GLU A 344 32.25 1.01 -13.25
CA GLU A 344 32.08 1.75 -12.00
C GLU A 344 30.81 2.59 -12.10
N LYS A 345 29.87 2.31 -11.21
CA LYS A 345 28.57 2.99 -11.21
C LYS A 345 28.76 4.45 -10.82
N PRO A 346 28.07 5.39 -11.50
CA PRO A 346 28.25 6.81 -11.24
C PRO A 346 27.79 7.15 -9.81
N PRO A 347 28.50 8.07 -9.13
CA PRO A 347 28.13 8.53 -7.79
C PRO A 347 26.74 9.18 -7.79
N ILE A 348 26.01 9.01 -6.70
CA ILE A 348 24.68 9.61 -6.52
C ILE A 348 24.81 11.13 -6.49
N ASN A 349 23.99 11.81 -7.29
CA ASN A 349 23.98 13.24 -7.48
C ASN A 349 22.55 13.78 -7.48
N VAL A 350 22.40 15.05 -7.09
CA VAL A 350 21.10 15.77 -7.08
C VAL A 350 21.11 16.81 -8.19
N VAL A 351 20.01 16.90 -8.92
CA VAL A 351 19.75 17.95 -9.91
C VAL A 351 18.58 18.80 -9.39
N GLY A 352 18.86 20.06 -9.07
CA GLY A 352 17.90 20.98 -8.46
C GLY A 352 18.47 21.68 -7.23
N ASP A 353 17.90 22.83 -6.88
CA ASP A 353 18.31 23.62 -5.70
C ASP A 353 17.55 23.14 -4.44
N VAL A 354 18.32 22.63 -3.47
CA VAL A 354 17.83 22.09 -2.21
C VAL A 354 18.38 22.82 -0.98
N GLY A 355 19.28 23.78 -1.18
CA GLY A 355 19.98 24.47 -0.09
C GLY A 355 19.05 25.38 0.71
N GLY A 356 19.07 25.27 2.05
CA GLY A 356 18.26 26.08 2.94
C GLY A 356 16.75 25.79 2.88
N LYS A 357 16.36 24.66 2.28
CA LYS A 357 14.97 24.26 2.06
C LYS A 357 14.61 22.97 2.80
N ILE A 358 13.32 22.71 2.94
CA ILE A 358 12.80 21.40 3.35
C ILE A 358 12.78 20.50 2.11
N ALA A 359 13.41 19.33 2.16
CA ALA A 359 13.33 18.37 1.09
C ALA A 359 12.22 17.35 1.38
N ILE A 360 11.27 17.18 0.46
CA ILE A 360 10.17 16.21 0.57
C ILE A 360 10.34 15.16 -0.54
N ILE A 361 10.87 13.99 -0.19
CA ILE A 361 11.01 12.86 -1.10
C ILE A 361 9.63 12.24 -1.32
N VAL A 362 9.21 12.09 -2.58
CA VAL A 362 7.92 11.49 -2.94
C VAL A 362 8.13 10.22 -3.74
N ASP A 363 7.57 9.10 -3.25
CA ASP A 363 7.56 7.81 -3.95
C ASP A 363 6.18 7.11 -3.85
N ASP A 364 5.97 5.97 -4.53
CA ASP A 364 4.71 5.19 -4.36
C ASP A 364 4.84 4.15 -3.27
N ILE A 365 6.00 3.50 -3.17
CA ILE A 365 6.23 2.38 -2.26
C ILE A 365 7.52 2.63 -1.49
N ILE A 366 7.46 2.48 -0.17
CA ILE A 366 8.62 2.39 0.70
C ILE A 366 8.71 0.96 1.25
N ASP A 367 9.84 0.30 0.98
CA ASP A 367 10.05 -1.11 1.25
C ASP A 367 11.49 -1.29 1.75
N ASP A 368 12.45 -1.30 0.83
CA ASP A 368 13.87 -1.14 1.14
C ASP A 368 14.16 0.33 1.48
N ILE A 369 14.79 0.55 2.64
CA ILE A 369 14.99 1.89 3.17
C ILE A 369 16.34 2.50 2.78
N ASP A 370 17.36 1.68 2.48
CA ASP A 370 18.72 2.16 2.20
C ASP A 370 18.79 3.23 1.10
N PRO A 371 18.06 3.09 -0.04
CA PRO A 371 18.06 4.13 -1.06
C PRO A 371 17.42 5.45 -0.59
N PHE A 372 16.50 5.39 0.38
CA PHE A 372 15.89 6.59 0.98
C PHE A 372 16.83 7.26 1.98
N VAL A 373 17.58 6.48 2.76
CA VAL A 373 18.60 7.00 3.68
C VAL A 373 19.73 7.67 2.89
N ALA A 374 20.28 7.00 1.89
CA ALA A 374 21.32 7.58 1.03
C ALA A 374 20.84 8.88 0.34
N ALA A 375 19.59 8.92 -0.10
CA ALA A 375 18.98 10.13 -0.64
C ALA A 375 18.90 11.25 0.42
N ALA A 376 18.48 10.92 1.65
CA ALA A 376 18.39 11.89 2.74
C ALA A 376 19.75 12.48 3.13
N ASP A 377 20.79 11.65 3.22
CA ASP A 377 22.13 12.08 3.58
C ASP A 377 22.68 13.07 2.54
N ILE A 378 22.54 12.76 1.25
CA ILE A 378 22.99 13.65 0.16
C ILE A 378 22.20 14.96 0.14
N LEU A 379 20.90 14.92 0.46
CA LEU A 379 20.09 16.15 0.57
C LEU A 379 20.58 17.02 1.73
N LYS A 380 20.90 16.42 2.88
CA LYS A 380 21.47 17.13 4.04
C LYS A 380 22.85 17.70 3.72
N GLU A 381 23.72 16.94 3.04
CA GLU A 381 25.04 17.43 2.56
C GLU A 381 24.92 18.64 1.64
N ARG A 382 23.86 18.69 0.81
CA ARG A 382 23.55 19.83 -0.06
C ARG A 382 22.80 20.97 0.63
N GLY A 383 22.68 20.92 1.96
CA GLY A 383 22.15 22.00 2.77
C GLY A 383 20.63 21.98 2.97
N ALA A 384 19.93 20.88 2.67
CA ALA A 384 18.57 20.71 3.14
C ALA A 384 18.57 20.58 4.66
N TYR A 385 17.73 21.34 5.37
CA TYR A 385 17.74 21.31 6.84
C TYR A 385 16.76 20.27 7.41
N LYS A 386 15.70 19.92 6.66
CA LYS A 386 14.76 18.84 6.99
C LYS A 386 14.49 17.94 5.79
N VAL A 387 14.33 16.64 6.03
CA VAL A 387 14.01 15.64 5.00
C VAL A 387 12.77 14.85 5.43
N TYR A 388 11.72 14.94 4.63
CA TYR A 388 10.48 14.19 4.78
C TYR A 388 10.39 13.14 3.66
N VAL A 389 9.85 11.96 3.95
CA VAL A 389 9.54 10.95 2.94
C VAL A 389 8.04 10.72 2.90
N MET A 390 7.45 10.78 1.72
CA MET A 390 6.03 10.59 1.46
C MET A 390 5.87 9.40 0.51
N ALA A 391 5.14 8.38 0.92
CA ALA A 391 4.82 7.24 0.06
C ALA A 391 3.37 6.79 0.24
N THR A 392 2.77 6.24 -0.81
CA THR A 392 1.42 5.68 -0.67
C THR A 392 1.48 4.38 0.13
N HIS A 393 2.35 3.45 -0.24
CA HIS A 393 2.42 2.12 0.36
C HIS A 393 3.64 1.99 1.27
N GLY A 394 3.40 1.80 2.58
CA GLY A 394 4.44 1.49 3.57
C GLY A 394 4.58 -0.01 3.80
N LEU A 395 5.40 -0.70 2.99
CA LEU A 395 5.73 -2.11 3.23
C LEU A 395 6.69 -2.25 4.41
N LEU A 396 7.73 -1.40 4.42
CA LEU A 396 8.69 -1.28 5.53
C LEU A 396 9.17 -2.66 6.01
N SER A 397 9.72 -3.44 5.07
CA SER A 397 10.12 -4.82 5.29
C SER A 397 11.40 -4.92 6.12
N LEU A 398 11.62 -6.08 6.76
CA LEU A 398 12.85 -6.40 7.48
C LEU A 398 13.17 -5.38 8.60
N ASP A 399 14.44 -4.95 8.71
CA ASP A 399 14.93 -4.00 9.70
C ASP A 399 14.67 -2.53 9.32
N ALA A 400 13.84 -2.28 8.31
CA ALA A 400 13.57 -0.92 7.82
C ALA A 400 13.16 0.08 8.92
N PRO A 401 12.30 -0.25 9.90
CA PRO A 401 11.93 0.68 10.96
C PRO A 401 13.13 1.09 11.84
N ARG A 402 14.03 0.15 12.13
CA ARG A 402 15.22 0.42 12.94
C ARG A 402 16.22 1.31 12.20
N ILE A 403 16.50 0.99 10.95
CA ILE A 403 17.41 1.79 10.10
C ILE A 403 16.84 3.21 9.91
N LEU A 404 15.51 3.32 9.75
CA LEU A 404 14.84 4.60 9.62
C LEU A 404 14.98 5.46 10.89
N GLU A 405 14.84 4.86 12.06
CA GLU A 405 15.01 5.53 13.35
C GLU A 405 16.41 6.16 13.48
N ASP A 406 17.46 5.41 13.09
CA ASP A 406 18.86 5.86 13.15
C ASP A 406 19.25 6.83 12.01
N SER A 407 18.42 6.96 10.97
CA SER A 407 18.72 7.77 9.79
C SER A 407 18.54 9.29 9.97
N SER A 408 19.07 10.06 9.02
CA SER A 408 18.92 11.52 8.92
C SER A 408 17.52 12.00 8.47
N ILE A 409 16.61 11.07 8.18
CA ILE A 409 15.21 11.37 7.82
C ILE A 409 14.48 11.85 9.07
N ASP A 410 13.75 12.96 8.94
CA ASP A 410 13.01 13.58 10.04
C ASP A 410 11.65 12.90 10.25
N GLU A 411 10.92 12.61 9.16
CA GLU A 411 9.59 12.01 9.23
C GLU A 411 9.26 11.22 7.96
N VAL A 412 8.57 10.09 8.12
CA VAL A 412 8.07 9.24 7.03
C VAL A 412 6.56 9.14 7.12
N VAL A 413 5.88 9.55 6.06
CA VAL A 413 4.42 9.57 5.98
C VAL A 413 3.98 8.55 4.95
N VAL A 414 3.21 7.57 5.41
CA VAL A 414 2.65 6.48 4.59
C VAL A 414 1.14 6.41 4.76
N THR A 415 0.43 5.71 3.87
CA THR A 415 -1.00 5.45 4.08
C THR A 415 -1.23 4.10 4.74
N ASN A 416 -2.40 3.88 5.34
CA ASN A 416 -2.84 2.57 5.83
C ASN A 416 -3.33 1.64 4.69
N THR A 417 -2.67 1.65 3.52
CA THR A 417 -2.89 0.63 2.46
C THR A 417 -2.35 -0.74 2.84
N VAL A 418 -1.28 -0.74 3.63
CA VAL A 418 -0.59 -1.91 4.15
C VAL A 418 -0.54 -1.72 5.67
N PRO A 419 -0.83 -2.75 6.49
CA PRO A 419 -0.75 -2.66 7.93
C PRO A 419 0.70 -2.52 8.38
N HIS A 420 0.99 -1.50 9.20
CA HIS A 420 2.35 -1.23 9.68
C HIS A 420 2.40 -0.81 11.16
N GLU A 421 1.44 -1.30 11.96
CA GLU A 421 1.34 -0.97 13.39
C GLU A 421 2.55 -1.47 14.20
N LEU A 422 3.13 -2.64 13.84
CA LEU A 422 4.37 -3.11 14.50
C LEU A 422 5.56 -2.21 14.16
N GLN A 423 5.66 -1.75 12.93
CA GLN A 423 6.72 -0.87 12.46
C GLN A 423 6.66 0.51 13.14
N LYS A 424 5.44 1.05 13.34
CA LYS A 424 5.23 2.28 14.13
C LYS A 424 5.68 2.18 15.57
N LEU A 425 5.47 1.01 16.20
CA LEU A 425 5.92 0.79 17.58
C LEU A 425 7.46 0.79 17.67
N GLN A 426 8.15 0.43 16.58
CA GLN A 426 9.61 0.42 16.51
C GLN A 426 10.22 1.77 16.10
N CYS A 427 9.49 2.59 15.33
CA CYS A 427 9.98 3.87 14.83
C CYS A 427 8.92 4.97 14.94
N HIS A 428 9.22 6.01 15.73
CA HIS A 428 8.29 7.11 16.03
C HIS A 428 8.16 8.12 14.87
N LYS A 429 9.10 8.08 13.92
CA LYS A 429 9.12 8.93 12.72
C LYS A 429 8.06 8.52 11.70
N ILE A 430 7.49 7.32 11.82
CA ILE A 430 6.44 6.83 10.91
C ILE A 430 5.09 7.45 11.29
N LYS A 431 4.50 8.21 10.37
CA LYS A 431 3.15 8.77 10.44
C LYS A 431 2.26 8.14 9.39
N THR A 432 0.98 8.04 9.70
CA THR A 432 0.01 7.38 8.82
C THR A 432 -1.15 8.26 8.48
N VAL A 433 -1.45 8.32 7.20
CA VAL A 433 -2.63 8.97 6.66
C VAL A 433 -3.70 7.92 6.38
N ASP A 434 -4.91 8.15 6.90
CA ASP A 434 -6.03 7.23 6.74
C ASP A 434 -6.69 7.39 5.36
N ILE A 435 -6.81 6.29 4.62
CA ILE A 435 -7.41 6.22 3.27
C ILE A 435 -8.69 5.39 3.24
N SER A 436 -9.19 4.95 4.38
CA SER A 436 -10.46 4.23 4.45
C SER A 436 -11.65 5.06 3.97
N PHE A 437 -11.59 6.39 4.05
CA PHE A 437 -12.59 7.29 3.46
C PHE A 437 -12.70 7.09 1.95
N ILE A 438 -11.60 7.27 1.20
CA ILE A 438 -11.60 7.11 -0.26
C ILE A 438 -11.99 5.68 -0.67
N MET A 439 -11.59 4.66 0.11
CA MET A 439 -12.00 3.28 -0.14
C MET A 439 -13.50 3.08 0.07
N SER A 440 -14.07 3.60 1.16
CA SER A 440 -15.50 3.49 1.45
C SER A 440 -16.35 4.20 0.39
N GLU A 441 -15.92 5.37 -0.06
CA GLU A 441 -16.63 6.14 -1.08
C GLU A 441 -16.52 5.47 -2.47
N ALA A 442 -15.38 4.86 -2.79
CA ALA A 442 -15.22 4.06 -4.00
C ALA A 442 -16.18 2.87 -4.04
N ILE A 443 -16.24 2.10 -2.94
CA ILE A 443 -17.15 0.96 -2.77
C ILE A 443 -18.61 1.42 -2.93
N ARG A 444 -18.99 2.51 -2.26
CA ARG A 444 -20.33 3.08 -2.33
C ARG A 444 -20.72 3.47 -3.76
N ARG A 445 -19.84 4.15 -4.49
CA ARG A 445 -20.09 4.60 -5.87
C ARG A 445 -20.23 3.42 -6.84
N ILE A 446 -19.36 2.41 -6.74
CA ILE A 446 -19.42 1.22 -7.61
C ILE A 446 -20.69 0.40 -7.37
N HIS A 447 -21.11 0.27 -6.11
CA HIS A 447 -22.38 -0.40 -5.78
C HIS A 447 -23.58 0.35 -6.38
N ASN A 448 -23.63 1.67 -6.21
CA ASN A 448 -24.72 2.52 -6.68
C ASN A 448 -24.68 2.84 -8.20
N GLY A 449 -23.58 2.52 -8.90
CA GLY A 449 -23.38 2.90 -10.30
C GLY A 449 -23.11 4.40 -10.51
N GLU A 450 -22.60 5.09 -9.48
CA GLU A 450 -22.24 6.51 -9.55
C GLU A 450 -20.86 6.73 -10.20
N SER A 451 -20.62 7.94 -10.70
CA SER A 451 -19.35 8.27 -11.34
C SER A 451 -18.19 8.34 -10.35
N MET A 452 -17.10 7.65 -10.67
CA MET A 452 -15.83 7.71 -9.93
C MET A 452 -15.02 9.01 -10.18
N SER A 453 -15.42 9.82 -11.16
CA SER A 453 -14.68 11.04 -11.57
C SER A 453 -14.47 12.05 -10.44
N TYR A 454 -15.38 12.08 -9.45
CA TYR A 454 -15.31 13.01 -8.33
C TYR A 454 -14.10 12.72 -7.42
N LEU A 455 -13.79 11.44 -7.19
CA LEU A 455 -12.65 10.99 -6.36
C LEU A 455 -11.30 11.40 -6.95
N PHE A 456 -11.24 11.68 -8.24
CA PHE A 456 -10.03 12.14 -8.92
C PHE A 456 -9.85 13.67 -8.89
N ARG A 457 -10.91 14.43 -8.54
CA ARG A 457 -10.92 15.90 -8.63
C ARG A 457 -10.94 16.58 -7.27
N ASN A 458 -11.82 16.16 -6.35
CA ASN A 458 -12.08 16.87 -5.10
C ASN A 458 -12.23 15.88 -3.94
N ILE A 459 -11.17 15.66 -3.17
CA ILE A 459 -11.30 15.04 -1.85
C ILE A 459 -10.51 15.90 -0.84
N SER A 460 -11.26 16.56 0.04
CA SER A 460 -10.80 17.13 1.31
C SER A 460 -10.89 16.04 2.37
N ILE A 461 -9.95 16.01 3.32
CA ILE A 461 -9.96 15.08 4.48
C ILE A 461 -11.13 15.37 5.43
N ASP A 462 -11.73 16.57 5.34
CA ASP A 462 -12.68 17.11 6.31
C ASP A 462 -14.17 17.02 5.92
N ASP A 463 -14.50 16.46 4.75
CA ASP A 463 -15.88 16.21 4.28
C ASP A 463 -16.21 14.71 4.33
#